data_AF-A0A6S6QWX0-F1
#
_entry.id   AF-A0A6S6QWX0-F1
#
_cell.length_a   1.000
_cell.length_b   1.000
_cell.length_c   1.000
_cell.angle_alpha   90.00
_cell.angle_beta   90.00
_cell.angle_gamma   90.00
#
_symmetry.space_group_name_H-M   'P 1'
#
loop_
_entity.id
_entity.type
_entity.pdbx_description
1 polymer ?
#
loop_
_entity_poly.entity_id
_entity_poly.type
_entity_poly.pdbx_seq_one_letter_code
_entity_poly.pdbx_strand_id
1 'polypeptide(L)'
;MTVQRRTQAELIWAMNEWLKTTSLSTFQRSLISDLKACAERGADEFYDRAVEFFEFFEGHMINAIFRARREGVGRSWPANAEAS
;
A
#
# COMPACT_ATOMS: atom_id res chain seq x y z
N MET A 1 4.90 12.23 -16.40
CA MET A 1 4.72 12.46 -14.94
C MET A 1 5.83 11.73 -14.21
N THR A 2 6.71 12.44 -13.50
CA THR A 2 7.74 11.81 -12.67
C THR A 2 7.11 11.48 -11.33
N VAL A 3 6.76 10.20 -11.10
CA VAL A 3 6.29 9.77 -9.78
C VAL A 3 7.50 9.86 -8.84
N GLN A 4 7.46 10.81 -7.90
CA GLN A 4 8.50 10.92 -6.89
C GLN A 4 8.50 9.63 -6.06
N ARG A 5 9.56 8.82 -6.22
CA ARG A 5 9.72 7.59 -5.44
C ARG A 5 9.92 7.96 -3.97
N ARG A 6 9.19 7.26 -3.11
CA ARG A 6 9.31 7.38 -1.66
C ARG A 6 10.53 6.62 -1.18
N THR A 7 11.08 7.08 -0.09
CA THR A 7 12.12 6.37 0.64
C THR A 7 11.57 5.08 1.24
N GLN A 8 12.47 4.14 1.51
CA GLN A 8 12.17 2.92 2.22
C GLN A 8 11.41 3.16 3.53
N ALA A 9 11.88 4.12 4.34
CA ALA A 9 11.28 4.43 5.64
C ALA A 9 9.81 4.90 5.51
N GLU A 10 9.52 5.73 4.51
CA GLU A 10 8.16 6.21 4.23
C GLU A 10 7.22 5.07 3.80
N LEU A 11 7.74 4.12 3.02
CA LEU A 11 6.99 2.94 2.56
C LEU A 11 6.64 2.02 3.74
N ILE A 12 7.63 1.70 4.58
CA ILE A 12 7.43 0.88 5.80
C ILE A 12 6.42 1.55 6.73
N TRP A 13 6.57 2.86 6.96
CA TRP A 13 5.63 3.63 7.77
C TRP A 13 4.21 3.55 7.20
N ALA A 14 4.05 3.77 5.90
CA ALA A 14 2.73 3.73 5.26
C ALA A 14 2.07 2.34 5.36
N MET A 15 2.82 1.25 5.21
CA MET A 15 2.28 -0.10 5.38
C MET A 15 1.91 -0.42 6.82
N ASN A 16 2.72 0.03 7.79
CA ASN A 16 2.36 -0.06 9.20
C ASN A 16 1.07 0.69 9.51
N GLU A 17 0.88 1.89 8.93
CA GLU A 17 -0.38 2.62 9.05
C GLU A 17 -1.54 1.80 8.49
N TRP A 18 -1.45 1.30 7.25
CA TRP A 18 -2.52 0.52 6.63
C TRP A 18 -2.88 -0.73 7.44
N LEU A 19 -1.91 -1.40 8.06
CA LEU A 19 -2.13 -2.56 8.92
C LEU A 19 -2.92 -2.24 10.21
N LYS A 20 -3.10 -0.96 10.57
CA LYS A 20 -4.01 -0.55 11.65
C LYS A 20 -5.48 -0.60 11.25
N THR A 21 -5.77 -0.67 9.95
CA THR A 21 -7.15 -0.77 9.43
C THR A 21 -7.80 -2.06 9.94
N THR A 22 -8.89 -1.91 10.69
CA THR A 22 -9.55 -2.99 11.41
C THR A 22 -10.44 -3.84 10.50
N SER A 23 -10.98 -3.24 9.42
CA SER A 23 -11.89 -3.93 8.51
C SER A 23 -11.22 -4.70 7.37
N LEU A 24 -9.88 -4.80 7.33
CA LEU A 24 -9.17 -5.59 6.31
C LEU A 24 -9.50 -7.09 6.46
N SER A 25 -9.70 -7.77 5.33
CA SER A 25 -9.74 -9.24 5.34
C SER A 25 -8.36 -9.84 5.64
N THR A 26 -8.32 -11.10 6.06
CA THR A 26 -7.05 -11.83 6.28
C THR A 26 -6.15 -11.79 5.05
N PHE A 27 -6.72 -11.95 3.86
CA PHE A 27 -5.97 -11.90 2.61
C PHE A 27 -5.41 -10.50 2.32
N GLN A 28 -6.21 -9.43 2.49
CA GLN A 28 -5.72 -8.06 2.32
C GLN A 28 -4.60 -7.73 3.30
N ARG A 29 -4.71 -8.19 4.55
CA ARG A 29 -3.68 -8.02 5.57
C ARG A 29 -2.39 -8.76 5.20
N SER A 30 -2.47 -9.93 4.56
CA SER A 30 -1.26 -10.62 4.08
C SER A 30 -0.59 -9.85 2.95
N LEU A 31 -1.35 -9.35 1.96
CA LEU A 31 -0.80 -8.53 0.87
C LEU A 31 -0.07 -7.28 1.41
N ILE A 32 -0.67 -6.55 2.36
CA ILE A 32 -0.04 -5.36 2.93
C ILE A 32 1.20 -5.73 3.76
N SER A 33 1.17 -6.86 4.47
CA SER A 33 2.32 -7.36 5.23
C SER A 33 3.48 -7.77 4.31
N ASP A 34 3.17 -8.40 3.17
CA ASP A 34 4.17 -8.77 2.17
C ASP A 34 4.80 -7.53 1.54
N LEU A 35 3.99 -6.51 1.21
CA LEU A 35 4.48 -5.22 0.75
C LEU A 35 5.40 -4.55 1.76
N LYS A 36 5.03 -4.58 3.05
CA LYS A 36 5.92 -4.10 4.11
C LYS A 36 7.24 -4.87 4.14
N ALA A 37 7.21 -6.20 4.05
CA ALA A 37 8.42 -7.02 4.04
C ALA A 37 9.30 -6.72 2.82
N CYS A 38 8.71 -6.45 1.65
CA CYS A 38 9.45 -5.96 0.48
C CYS A 38 10.08 -4.59 0.73
N ALA A 39 9.33 -3.65 1.34
CA ALA A 39 9.87 -2.35 1.70
C ALA A 39 11.06 -2.48 2.67
N GLU A 40 11.00 -3.40 3.65
CA GLU A 40 12.11 -3.68 4.56
C GLU A 40 13.37 -4.21 3.85
N ARG A 41 13.23 -4.83 2.68
CA ARG A 41 14.37 -5.25 1.83
C ARG A 41 14.83 -4.15 0.86
N GLY A 42 13.93 -3.32 0.37
CA GLY A 42 14.27 -2.14 -0.42
C GLY A 42 13.06 -1.47 -1.10
N ALA A 43 13.22 -0.20 -1.46
CA ALA A 43 12.17 0.55 -2.17
C ALA A 43 11.86 -0.05 -3.56
N ASP A 44 12.87 -0.56 -4.26
CA ASP A 44 12.67 -1.15 -5.59
C ASP A 44 11.90 -2.47 -5.51
N GLU A 45 12.27 -3.38 -4.60
CA GLU A 45 11.51 -4.61 -4.35
C GLU A 45 10.06 -4.32 -3.97
N PHE A 46 9.85 -3.26 -3.19
CA PHE A 46 8.53 -2.80 -2.83
C PHE A 46 7.72 -2.41 -4.07
N TYR A 47 8.29 -1.61 -4.98
CA TYR A 47 7.59 -1.14 -6.18
C TYR A 47 7.29 -2.28 -7.15
N ASP A 48 8.23 -3.19 -7.37
CA ASP A 48 8.03 -4.35 -8.24
C ASP A 48 6.89 -5.23 -7.71
N ARG A 49 6.89 -5.52 -6.39
CA ARG A 49 5.80 -6.28 -5.77
C ARG A 49 4.47 -5.54 -5.79
N ALA A 50 4.47 -4.22 -5.62
CA ALA A 50 3.26 -3.42 -5.70
C ALA A 50 2.63 -3.52 -7.10
N VAL A 51 3.44 -3.44 -8.16
CA VAL A 51 2.98 -3.63 -9.55
C VAL A 51 2.34 -5.02 -9.71
N GLU A 52 3.03 -6.09 -9.29
CA GLU A 52 2.47 -7.45 -9.33
C GLU A 52 1.13 -7.54 -8.60
N PHE A 53 1.01 -6.96 -7.40
CA PHE A 53 -0.24 -7.02 -6.64
C PHE A 53 -1.37 -6.21 -7.26
N PHE A 54 -1.08 -5.07 -7.89
CA PHE A 54 -2.10 -4.33 -8.65
C PHE A 54 -2.48 -5.05 -9.95
N GLU A 55 -1.60 -5.84 -10.56
CA GLU A 55 -1.91 -6.62 -11.75
C GLU A 55 -2.77 -7.85 -11.44
N PHE A 56 -2.42 -8.61 -10.40
CA PHE A 56 -3.08 -9.89 -10.10
C PHE A 56 -4.19 -9.80 -9.02
N PHE A 57 -4.12 -8.81 -8.13
CA PHE A 57 -5.01 -8.68 -6.98
C PHE A 57 -5.64 -7.29 -6.87
N GLU A 58 -5.81 -6.59 -8.01
CA GLU A 58 -6.30 -5.21 -8.10
C GLU A 58 -7.52 -4.96 -7.20
N GLY A 59 -8.55 -5.80 -7.30
CA GLY A 59 -9.78 -5.65 -6.54
C GLY A 59 -9.56 -5.72 -5.02
N HIS A 60 -8.64 -6.57 -4.54
CA HIS A 60 -8.30 -6.66 -3.13
C HIS A 60 -7.52 -5.45 -2.65
N MET A 61 -6.56 -4.98 -3.46
CA MET A 61 -5.74 -3.80 -3.17
C MET A 61 -6.57 -2.51 -3.12
N ILE A 62 -7.41 -2.28 -4.12
CA ILE A 62 -8.33 -1.14 -4.17
C ILE A 62 -9.30 -1.19 -2.98
N ASN A 63 -9.87 -2.36 -2.68
CA ASN A 63 -10.78 -2.49 -1.55
C ASN A 63 -10.09 -2.25 -0.20
N ALA A 64 -8.81 -2.65 -0.04
CA ALA A 64 -8.03 -2.37 1.15
C ALA A 64 -7.78 -0.85 1.32
N ILE A 65 -7.46 -0.15 0.23
CA ILE A 65 -7.30 1.31 0.21
C ILE A 65 -8.60 2.01 0.65
N PHE A 66 -9.75 1.62 0.10
CA PHE A 66 -11.03 2.23 0.47
C PHE A 66 -11.37 2.01 1.94
N ARG A 67 -11.11 0.82 2.48
CA ARG A 67 -11.30 0.52 3.90
C ARG A 67 -10.42 1.38 4.79
N ALA A 68 -9.13 1.47 4.47
CA ALA A 68 -8.18 2.32 5.19
C ALA A 68 -8.66 3.78 5.20
N ARG A 69 -9.03 4.32 4.02
CA ARG A 69 -9.54 5.69 3.88
C ARG A 69 -10.80 5.94 4.69
N ARG A 70 -11.76 5.00 4.69
CA ARG A 70 -13.01 5.10 5.47
C ARG A 70 -12.75 5.15 6.97
N GLU A 71 -11.69 4.50 7.43
CA GLU A 71 -11.23 4.52 8.82
C GLU A 71 -10.29 5.71 9.11
N GLY A 72 -10.03 6.58 8.14
CA GLY A 72 -9.11 7.71 8.27
C GLY A 72 -7.63 7.33 8.30
N VAL A 73 -7.32 6.07 7.99
CA VAL A 73 -5.98 5.47 7.98
C VAL A 73 -5.39 5.53 6.57
N GLY A 74 -4.07 5.64 6.46
CA GLY A 74 -3.40 5.47 5.16
C GLY A 74 -3.62 6.59 4.14
N ARG A 75 -3.98 7.80 4.59
CA ARG A 75 -4.17 9.00 3.74
C ARG A 75 -2.99 9.29 2.80
N SER A 76 -1.82 8.75 3.11
CA SER A 76 -0.60 8.98 2.37
C SER A 76 -0.45 8.11 1.13
N TRP A 77 -1.23 7.04 0.88
CA TRP A 77 -0.91 6.15 -0.25
C TRP A 77 -2.13 5.33 -0.78
N PRO A 78 -2.19 4.99 -2.09
CA PRO A 78 -1.68 5.80 -3.19
C PRO A 78 -2.33 7.19 -3.18
N ALA A 79 -1.49 8.22 -3.23
CA ALA A 79 -1.92 9.62 -3.18
C ALA A 79 -2.49 10.14 -4.51
N ASN A 80 -2.45 9.35 -5.59
CA ASN A 80 -2.83 9.84 -6.91
C ASN A 80 -4.14 9.22 -7.39
N ALA A 81 -5.25 9.90 -7.10
CA ALA A 81 -6.43 10.00 -7.98
C ALA A 81 -7.36 11.19 -7.59
N GLU A 82 -6.84 12.22 -6.93
CA GLU A 82 -7.50 13.53 -6.89
C GLU A 82 -6.46 14.57 -7.31
N ALA A 83 -6.81 15.37 -8.32
CA ALA A 83 -6.04 16.44 -8.96
C ALA A 83 -4.96 16.05 -10.00
N SER A 84 -5.41 15.66 -11.19
CA SER A 84 -4.95 16.23 -12.48
C SER A 84 -6.07 16.14 -13.49
#